data_AF-A0A965PRT0-F1
#
_entry.id   AF-A0A965PRT0-F1
#
_cell.length_a   1.000
_cell.length_b   1.000
_cell.length_c   1.000
_cell.angle_alpha   90.00
_cell.angle_beta   90.00
_cell.angle_gamma   90.00
#
_symmetry.space_group_name_H-M   'P 1'
#
loop_
_entity.id
_entity.type
_entity.pdbx_description
1 polymer ?
#
loop_
_entity_poly.entity_id
_entity_poly.type
_entity_poly.pdbx_seq_one_letter_code
_entity_poly.pdbx_strand_id
1 'polypeptide(L)' 'MKNLFKALHAAKLEFPAIKKDMDNPFFKKKYADINSILEQVEPIMAKHGLMITTCEG' A
#
# COMPACT_ATOMS: atom_id res chain seq x y z
N MET A 1 -10.06 -15.86 -12.95
CA MET A 1 -9.52 -14.51 -13.20
C MET A 1 -10.44 -13.35 -12.84
N LYS A 2 -11.75 -13.34 -13.19
CA LYS A 2 -12.68 -12.23 -12.85
C LYS A 2 -12.68 -11.82 -11.36
N ASN A 3 -12.49 -12.77 -10.44
CA ASN A 3 -12.52 -12.51 -9.00
C ASN A 3 -11.26 -11.80 -8.48
N LEU A 4 -10.10 -12.02 -9.09
CA LEU A 4 -8.84 -11.36 -8.69
C LEU A 4 -8.88 -9.86 -9.04
N PHE A 5 -9.28 -9.51 -10.26
CA PHE A 5 -9.44 -8.11 -10.67
C PHE A 5 -10.47 -7.37 -9.84
N LYS A 6 -11.55 -8.06 -9.42
CA LYS A 6 -12.56 -7.50 -8.52
C LYS A 6 -11.98 -7.19 -7.13
N ALA A 7 -11.22 -8.12 -6.55
CA ALA A 7 -10.54 -7.92 -5.26
C ALA A 7 -9.49 -6.79 -5.35
N LEU A 8 -8.68 -6.76 -6.41
CA LEU A 8 -7.71 -5.68 -6.67
C LEU A 8 -8.38 -4.31 -6.80
N HIS A 9 -9.49 -4.24 -7.54
CA HIS A 9 -10.24 -3.00 -7.71
C HIS A 9 -10.83 -2.53 -6.36
N ALA A 10 -11.40 -3.44 -5.57
CA ALA A 10 -11.94 -3.11 -4.26
C ALA A 10 -10.85 -2.61 -3.30
N ALA A 11 -9.70 -3.28 -3.24
CA ALA A 11 -8.55 -2.82 -2.45
C ALA A 11 -8.07 -1.43 -2.89
N LYS A 12 -7.98 -1.20 -4.21
CA LYS A 12 -7.53 0.10 -4.75
C LYS A 12 -8.43 1.26 -4.37
N LEU A 13 -9.75 1.04 -4.23
CA LEU A 13 -10.70 2.07 -3.79
C LEU A 13 -10.51 2.45 -2.32
N GLU A 14 -9.92 1.58 -1.51
CA GLU A 14 -9.66 1.83 -0.09
C GLU A 14 -8.29 2.50 0.15
N PHE A 15 -7.41 2.57 -0.86
CA PHE A 15 -6.09 3.16 -0.68
C PHE A 15 -6.18 4.67 -0.39
N PRO A 16 -5.51 5.15 0.66
CA PRO A 16 -5.48 6.56 0.98
C PRO A 16 -4.63 7.35 -0.03
N ALA A 17 -4.82 8.67 -0.05
CA ALA A 17 -3.97 9.55 -0.84
C ALA A 17 -2.52 9.50 -0.31
N ILE A 18 -1.57 9.21 -1.20
CA ILE A 18 -0.14 9.16 -0.86
C ILE A 18 0.33 10.58 -0.52
N LYS A 19 0.73 10.79 0.73
CA LYS A 19 1.33 12.06 1.18
C LYS A 19 2.84 12.04 0.93
N LYS A 20 3.36 13.14 0.42
CA LYS A 20 4.81 13.40 0.30
C LYS A 20 5.21 14.29 1.46
N ASP A 21 5.39 13.70 2.62
CA ASP A 21 5.63 14.38 3.90
C ASP A 21 7.10 14.35 4.33
N MET A 22 7.96 13.57 3.67
CA MET A 22 9.39 13.57 3.95
C MET A 22 10.16 14.55 3.05
N ASP A 23 11.05 15.33 3.66
CA ASP A 23 11.95 16.25 2.96
C ASP A 23 13.27 15.55 2.63
N ASN A 24 13.64 15.55 1.34
CA ASN A 24 14.93 15.01 0.93
C ASN A 24 16.03 16.09 1.16
N PRO A 25 17.09 15.80 1.96
CA PRO A 25 18.13 16.79 2.28
C PRO A 25 19.07 17.09 1.10
N PHE A 26 19.12 16.23 0.09
CA PHE A 26 19.97 16.37 -1.11
C PHE A 26 19.22 17.00 -2.28
N PHE A 27 17.93 16.72 -2.39
CA PHE A 27 17.05 17.26 -3.41
C PHE A 27 15.92 17.98 -2.71
N LYS A 28 15.77 19.30 -2.90
CA LYS A 28 14.70 20.15 -2.32
C LYS A 28 13.28 19.77 -2.81
N LYS A 29 12.90 18.51 -2.69
CA LYS A 29 11.65 17.91 -3.13
C LYS A 29 11.17 16.98 -2.05
N LYS A 30 9.87 17.02 -1.80
CA LYS A 30 9.21 16.08 -0.90
C LYS A 30 9.06 14.71 -1.57
N TYR A 31 9.27 13.65 -0.80
CA TYR A 31 9.04 12.27 -1.21
C TYR A 31 8.06 11.59 -0.28
N ALA A 32 7.43 10.53 -0.77
CA ALA A 32 6.62 9.65 0.06
C ALA A 32 7.54 8.54 0.56
N ASP A 33 7.57 8.34 1.87
CA ASP A 33 8.34 7.26 2.47
C ASP A 33 7.71 5.90 2.14
N ILE A 34 8.55 4.94 1.73
CA ILE A 34 8.08 3.61 1.30
C ILE A 34 7.49 2.83 2.48
N ASN A 35 8.04 2.97 3.68
CA ASN A 35 7.53 2.28 4.86
C ASN A 35 6.13 2.81 5.21
N SER A 36 5.97 4.13 5.17
CA SER A 36 4.67 4.80 5.38
C SER A 36 3.61 4.38 4.34
N ILE A 37 4.01 4.09 3.10
CA ILE A 37 3.11 3.53 2.08
C ILE A 37 2.72 2.10 2.42
N LEU A 38 3.68 1.26 2.79
CA LEU A 38 3.44 -0.16 3.12
C LEU A 38 2.51 -0.31 4.34
N GLU A 39 2.75 0.45 5.41
CA GLU A 39 1.89 0.47 6.60
C GLU A 39 0.42 0.76 6.29
N GLN A 40 0.16 1.54 5.24
CA GLN A 40 -1.20 1.89 4.81
C GLN A 40 -1.80 0.85 3.85
N VAL A 41 -0.99 0.32 2.94
CA VAL A 41 -1.46 -0.53 1.83
C VAL A 41 -1.57 -2.01 2.23
N GLU A 42 -0.62 -2.53 3.02
CA GLU A 42 -0.59 -3.93 3.46
C GLU A 42 -1.86 -4.40 4.18
N PRO A 43 -2.41 -3.68 5.19
CA PRO A 43 -3.64 -4.12 5.86
C PRO A 43 -4.84 -4.17 4.91
N ILE A 44 -4.89 -3.26 3.92
CA ILE A 44 -5.95 -3.23 2.90
C ILE A 44 -5.80 -4.43 1.97
N MET A 45 -4.58 -4.75 1.53
CA MET A 45 -4.34 -5.93 0.69
C MET A 45 -4.64 -7.23 1.42
N ALA A 46 -4.27 -7.35 2.70
CA ALA A 46 -4.58 -8.50 3.53
C ALA A 46 -6.10 -8.69 3.71
N LYS A 47 -6.85 -7.61 3.96
CA LYS A 47 -8.32 -7.62 4.07
C LYS A 47 -9.00 -8.20 2.82
N HIS A 48 -8.45 -7.94 1.64
CA HIS A 48 -8.97 -8.45 0.35
C HIS A 48 -8.38 -9.82 -0.06
N GLY A 49 -7.58 -10.45 0.80
CA GLY A 49 -6.93 -11.75 0.52
C GLY A 49 -5.90 -11.67 -0.62
N LEU A 50 -5.31 -10.49 -0.85
CA LEU A 50 -4.35 -10.23 -1.92
C LEU A 50 -2.89 -10.36 -1.47
N MET A 51 -2.66 -10.69 -0.20
CA MET A 51 -1.33 -10.84 0.37
C MET A 51 -1.23 -12.20 1.07
N ILE A 52 -0.14 -12.93 0.81
CA ILE A 52 0.23 -14.13 1.56
C ILE A 52 1.16 -13.66 2.68
N THR A 53 0.68 -13.61 3.91
CA THR A 53 1.58 -13.58 5.06
C THR A 53 2.11 -15.00 5.22
N THR A 54 3.41 -15.21 4.98
CA THR A 54 4.01 -16.52 5.23
C THR A 54 3.72 -16.92 6.67
N CYS A 55 3.05 -18.07 6.84
CA CYS A 55 2.72 -18.61 8.16
C CYS A 55 4.00 -18.72 9.01
N GLU A 56 4.05 -18.03 10.15
CA GLU A 56 4.92 -18.45 11.25
C GLU A 56 4.31 -19.74 11.81
N GLY A 57 5.02 -20.85 11.58
CA GLY A 57 4.84 -22.10 12.30
C GLY A 57 5.84 -22.21 13.43
#